data_AF-T1CEK3-F1
#
_entry.id   AF-T1CEK3-F1
#
_cell.length_a   1.000
_cell.length_b   1.000
_cell.length_c   1.000
_cell.angle_alpha   90.00
_cell.angle_beta   90.00
_cell.angle_gamma   90.00
#
_symmetry.space_group_name_H-M   'P 1'
#
loop_
_entity.id
_entity.type
_entity.pdbx_description
1 polymer ?
#
loop_
_entity_poly.entity_id
_entity_poly.type
_entity_poly.pdbx_seq_one_letter_code
_entity_poly.pdbx_strand_id
1 'polypeptide(L)'
;MHRSVHPVVSQFPMLLVGCVALLLGWTVIGLAGLVRPRSVLLTGRLLFPLGALLGLALAVLAGASLLGGGVERLVLPVGLPNLPMHLRLDPLSSIFLVLLGASSFGISLFAGGYFRVGEGTAPGLLCLQYHLFLAAMGLVLIADDAYSFLVAWE
;
A
#
# COMPACT_ATOMS: atom_id res chain seq x y z
N MET A 1 25.21 -36.07 -2.27
CA MET A 1 23.82 -35.67 -1.96
C MET A 1 23.69 -34.15 -2.10
N HIS A 2 23.57 -33.65 -3.33
CA HIS A 2 23.19 -32.25 -3.58
C HIS A 2 21.66 -32.21 -3.56
N ARG A 3 21.05 -31.61 -2.53
CA ARG A 3 19.65 -31.21 -2.63
C ARG A 3 19.59 -30.11 -3.67
N SER A 4 19.00 -30.40 -4.82
CA SER A 4 18.48 -29.38 -5.73
C SER A 4 17.48 -28.55 -4.93
N VAL A 5 17.93 -27.39 -4.46
CA VAL A 5 17.01 -26.31 -4.08
C VAL A 5 16.39 -25.88 -5.39
N HIS A 6 15.25 -26.48 -5.75
CA HIS A 6 14.42 -25.93 -6.81
C HIS A 6 14.07 -24.52 -6.37
N PRO A 7 14.53 -23.45 -7.05
CA PRO A 7 13.88 -22.17 -6.86
C PRO A 7 12.46 -22.41 -7.36
N VAL A 8 11.49 -22.37 -6.44
CA VAL A 8 10.09 -22.22 -6.83
C VAL A 8 10.02 -20.83 -7.45
N VAL A 9 10.33 -20.74 -8.75
CA VAL A 9 10.09 -19.56 -9.57
C VAL A 9 8.58 -19.55 -9.78
N SER A 10 7.86 -18.76 -8.99
CA SER A 10 6.42 -18.59 -9.17
C SER A 10 6.14 -17.84 -10.48
N GLN A 11 5.58 -18.59 -11.40
CA GLN A 11 4.51 -18.23 -12.33
C GLN A 11 3.72 -16.98 -11.87
N PHE A 12 3.85 -15.85 -12.58
CA PHE A 12 3.20 -14.53 -12.35
C PHE A 12 3.18 -13.99 -10.90
N PRO A 13 3.75 -12.80 -10.60
CA PRO A 13 3.80 -12.24 -9.24
C PRO A 13 2.43 -11.69 -8.77
N MET A 14 1.45 -12.58 -8.60
CA MET A 14 0.04 -12.22 -8.38
C MET A 14 -0.17 -11.52 -7.05
N LEU A 15 0.54 -11.95 -5.99
CA LEU A 15 0.38 -11.35 -4.67
C LEU A 15 1.03 -9.96 -4.63
N LEU A 16 2.25 -9.83 -5.16
CA LEU A 16 2.93 -8.54 -5.27
C LEU A 16 2.13 -7.56 -6.15
N VAL A 17 1.59 -8.00 -7.29
CA VAL A 17 0.70 -7.17 -8.13
C VAL A 17 -0.55 -6.76 -7.34
N GLY A 18 -1.13 -7.67 -6.55
CA GLY A 18 -2.26 -7.36 -5.66
C GLY A 18 -1.90 -6.28 -4.63
N CYS A 19 -0.76 -6.39 -3.95
CA CYS A 19 -0.25 -5.37 -3.04
C CYS A 19 -0.14 -4.01 -3.74
N VAL A 20 0.54 -3.96 -4.90
CA VAL A 20 0.73 -2.73 -5.67
C VAL A 20 -0.61 -2.10 -6.08
N ALA A 21 -1.57 -2.91 -6.53
CA ALA A 21 -2.90 -2.43 -6.88
C ALA A 21 -3.62 -1.78 -5.67
N LEU A 22 -3.48 -2.34 -4.48
CA LEU A 22 -4.05 -1.78 -3.25
C LEU A 22 -3.37 -0.46 -2.86
N LEU A 23 -2.04 -0.36 -2.99
CA LEU A 23 -1.30 0.88 -2.76
C LEU A 23 -1.75 1.99 -3.73
N LEU A 24 -1.90 1.66 -5.01
CA LEU A 24 -2.47 2.58 -6.01
C LEU A 24 -3.92 2.96 -5.66
N GLY A 25 -4.69 2.03 -5.12
CA GLY A 25 -6.04 2.29 -4.61
C GLY A 25 -6.04 3.37 -3.53
N TRP A 26 -5.09 3.34 -2.59
CA TRP A 26 -4.92 4.42 -1.61
C TRP A 26 -4.57 5.75 -2.27
N THR A 27 -3.68 5.78 -3.26
CA THR A 27 -3.39 7.00 -4.03
C THR A 27 -4.66 7.57 -4.67
N VAL A 28 -5.48 6.73 -5.30
CA VAL A 28 -6.76 7.14 -5.91
C VAL A 28 -7.73 7.68 -4.86
N ILE A 29 -7.86 7.02 -3.70
CA ILE A 29 -8.71 7.49 -2.59
C ILE A 29 -8.24 8.87 -2.09
N GLY A 30 -6.93 9.04 -1.89
CA GLY A 30 -6.35 10.31 -1.47
C GLY A 30 -6.65 11.44 -2.45
N LEU A 31 -6.45 11.20 -3.76
CA LEU A 31 -6.77 12.16 -4.81
C LEU A 31 -8.27 12.47 -4.89
N ALA A 32 -9.14 11.46 -4.70
CA ALA A 32 -10.59 11.66 -4.66
C ALA A 32 -11.04 12.59 -3.52
N GLY A 33 -10.28 12.64 -2.42
CA GLY A 33 -10.48 13.60 -1.33
C GLY A 33 -10.42 15.07 -1.78
N LEU A 34 -9.67 15.38 -2.85
CA LEU A 34 -9.54 16.72 -3.38
C LEU A 34 -10.75 17.19 -4.21
N VAL A 35 -11.64 16.29 -4.62
CA VAL A 35 -12.83 16.64 -5.41
C VAL A 35 -13.78 17.53 -4.59
N ARG A 36 -13.91 17.26 -3.29
CA ARG A 36 -14.68 18.10 -2.35
C ARG A 36 -13.93 18.20 -1.00
N PRO A 37 -12.86 19.01 -0.90
CA PRO A 37 -11.92 18.97 0.21
C PRO A 37 -12.56 19.22 1.59
N ARG A 38 -13.66 19.99 1.63
CA ARG A 38 -14.38 20.32 2.87
C ARG A 38 -15.55 19.37 3.19
N SER A 39 -15.82 18.38 2.34
CA SER A 39 -16.95 17.45 2.54
C SER A 39 -16.59 16.35 3.53
N VAL A 40 -17.12 16.46 4.75
CA VAL A 40 -17.03 15.41 5.77
C VAL A 40 -17.77 14.15 5.33
N LEU A 41 -18.89 14.29 4.61
CA LEU A 41 -19.65 13.13 4.13
C LEU A 41 -18.84 12.29 3.15
N LEU A 42 -18.26 12.92 2.12
CA LEU A 42 -17.43 12.23 1.15
C LEU A 42 -16.19 11.64 1.83
N THR A 43 -15.47 12.45 2.59
CA THR A 43 -14.19 12.04 3.16
C THR A 43 -14.38 11.01 4.27
N GLY A 44 -15.12 11.37 5.32
CA GLY A 44 -15.25 10.55 6.52
C GLY A 44 -16.16 9.33 6.35
N ARG A 45 -17.27 9.45 5.61
CA ARG A 45 -18.24 8.33 5.50
C ARG A 45 -18.03 7.43 4.28
N LEU A 46 -17.26 7.86 3.28
CA LEU A 46 -17.00 7.06 2.09
C LEU A 46 -15.52 6.74 1.93
N LEU A 47 -14.66 7.75 1.78
CA LEU A 47 -13.26 7.53 1.42
C LEU A 47 -12.45 6.83 2.51
N PHE A 48 -12.59 7.21 3.78
CA PHE A 48 -11.89 6.57 4.89
C PHE A 48 -12.32 5.10 5.12
N PRO A 49 -13.62 4.76 5.11
CA PRO A 49 -14.04 3.35 5.15
C PRO A 49 -13.55 2.53 3.97
N LEU A 50 -13.54 3.09 2.75
CA LEU A 50 -12.93 2.42 1.59
C LEU A 50 -11.42 2.21 1.80
N GLY A 51 -10.72 3.21 2.31
CA GLY A 51 -9.30 3.12 2.66
C GLY A 51 -9.03 2.04 3.71
N ALA A 52 -9.93 1.89 4.68
CA ALA A 52 -9.87 0.81 5.67
C ALA A 52 -9.98 -0.56 5.01
N LEU A 53 -10.95 -0.76 4.11
CA LEU A 53 -11.10 -2.02 3.38
C LEU A 53 -9.85 -2.37 2.56
N LEU A 54 -9.20 -1.38 1.95
CA LEU A 54 -7.92 -1.60 1.26
C LEU A 54 -6.81 -2.01 2.24
N GLY A 55 -6.74 -1.41 3.43
CA GLY A 55 -5.79 -1.81 4.48
C GLY A 55 -6.02 -3.23 4.98
N LEU A 56 -7.27 -3.61 5.19
CA LEU A 56 -7.62 -4.98 5.57
C LEU A 56 -7.25 -5.98 4.45
N ALA A 57 -7.57 -5.65 3.20
CA ALA A 57 -7.21 -6.48 2.06
C ALA A 57 -5.69 -6.63 1.93
N LEU A 58 -4.92 -5.56 2.15
CA LEU A 58 -3.46 -5.60 2.12
C LEU A 58 -2.91 -6.51 3.21
N ALA A 59 -3.44 -6.42 4.44
CA ALA A 59 -3.03 -7.27 5.53
C ALA A 59 -3.35 -8.75 5.28
N VAL A 60 -4.51 -9.06 4.71
CA VAL A 60 -4.88 -10.44 4.35
C VAL A 60 -3.97 -10.97 3.25
N LEU A 61 -3.71 -10.17 2.21
CA LEU A 61 -2.91 -10.58 1.06
C LEU A 61 -1.44 -10.81 1.45
N ALA A 62 -0.87 -9.90 2.24
CA ALA A 62 0.47 -10.06 2.80
C ALA A 62 0.55 -11.17 3.87
N GLY A 63 -0.53 -11.45 4.59
CA GLY A 63 -0.62 -12.62 5.46
C GLY A 63 -0.61 -13.92 4.67
N ALA A 64 -1.29 -13.95 3.52
CA ALA A 64 -1.32 -15.11 2.63
C ALA A 64 0.04 -15.41 1.99
N SER A 65 0.83 -14.38 1.63
CA SER A 65 2.18 -14.58 1.08
C SER A 65 3.11 -15.29 2.07
N LEU A 66 2.94 -15.06 3.39
CA LEU A 66 3.71 -15.76 4.43
C LEU A 66 3.45 -17.27 4.46
N LEU A 67 2.24 -17.70 4.10
CA LEU A 67 1.89 -19.13 4.05
C LEU A 67 2.49 -19.83 2.82
N GLY A 68 2.71 -19.08 1.73
CA GLY A 68 3.28 -19.61 0.49
C GLY A 68 4.81 -19.75 0.51
N GLY A 69 5.51 -19.00 1.36
CA GLY A 69 6.98 -19.11 1.56
C GLY A 69 7.84 -18.71 0.36
N GLY A 70 7.24 -18.16 -0.71
CA GLY A 70 7.93 -17.72 -1.92
C GLY A 70 8.38 -16.25 -1.86
N VAL A 71 9.29 -15.89 -2.78
CA VAL A 71 9.69 -14.51 -3.03
C VAL A 71 9.18 -14.12 -4.41
N GLU A 72 8.37 -13.07 -4.49
CA GLU A 72 7.90 -12.52 -5.76
C GLU A 72 8.71 -11.25 -6.11
N ARG A 73 8.98 -11.05 -7.39
CA ARG A 73 9.65 -9.85 -7.91
C ARG A 73 8.87 -9.27 -9.08
N LEU A 74 8.84 -7.96 -9.17
CA LEU A 74 8.21 -7.21 -10.25
C LEU A 74 9.11 -6.05 -10.67
N VAL A 75 9.39 -5.95 -11.97
CA VAL A 75 10.09 -4.80 -12.55
C VAL A 75 9.06 -3.90 -13.21
N LEU A 76 8.95 -2.67 -12.75
CA LEU A 76 8.03 -1.71 -13.33
C LEU A 76 8.66 -1.05 -14.57
N PRO A 77 7.87 -0.71 -15.61
CA PRO A 77 8.35 0.02 -16.78
C PRO A 77 8.57 1.53 -16.50
N VAL A 78 8.76 1.90 -15.23
CA VAL A 78 9.00 3.27 -14.75
C VAL A 78 10.33 3.29 -14.02
N GLY A 79 11.07 4.38 -14.17
CA GLY A 79 12.41 4.53 -13.62
C GLY A 79 13.29 5.43 -14.50
N LEU A 80 14.60 5.38 -14.28
CA LEU A 80 15.58 6.06 -15.13
C LEU A 80 16.04 5.16 -16.29
N PRO A 81 16.62 5.71 -17.37
CA PRO A 81 17.22 4.91 -18.43
C PRO A 81 18.25 3.92 -17.86
N ASN A 82 18.06 2.63 -18.12
CA ASN A 82 18.87 1.51 -17.59
C ASN A 82 18.80 1.29 -16.06
N LEU A 83 17.84 1.93 -15.37
CA LEU A 83 17.63 1.76 -13.92
C LEU A 83 16.12 1.74 -13.62
N PRO A 84 15.41 0.66 -13.98
CA PRO A 84 13.98 0.52 -13.70
C PRO A 84 13.74 0.33 -12.21
N MET A 85 12.50 0.58 -11.75
CA MET A 85 12.11 0.28 -10.38
C MET A 85 11.88 -1.23 -10.19
N HIS A 86 12.55 -1.83 -9.19
CA HIS A 86 12.37 -3.21 -8.79
C HIS A 86 11.61 -3.30 -7.47
N LEU A 87 10.57 -4.13 -7.46
CA LEU A 87 9.77 -4.44 -6.29
C LEU A 87 9.92 -5.92 -5.93
N ARG A 88 9.92 -6.21 -4.64
CA ARG A 88 10.01 -7.56 -4.08
C ARG A 88 9.02 -7.74 -2.95
N LEU A 89 8.33 -8.88 -2.95
CA LEU A 89 7.56 -9.35 -1.81
C LEU A 89 8.26 -10.59 -1.24
N ASP A 90 8.93 -10.41 -0.11
CA ASP A 90 9.54 -11.48 0.69
C ASP A 90 8.84 -11.60 2.06
N PRO A 91 9.20 -12.58 2.91
CA PRO A 91 8.56 -12.74 4.21
C PRO A 91 8.71 -11.52 5.14
N LEU A 92 9.82 -10.79 5.08
CA LEU A 92 10.02 -9.60 5.91
C LEU A 92 9.12 -8.46 5.46
N SER A 93 9.10 -8.15 4.16
CA SER A 93 8.18 -7.19 3.57
C SER A 93 6.73 -7.55 3.88
N SER A 94 6.38 -8.84 3.79
CA SER A 94 5.05 -9.34 4.07
C SER A 94 4.61 -9.06 5.52
N ILE A 95 5.48 -9.30 6.51
CA ILE A 95 5.18 -8.98 7.92
C ILE A 95 4.91 -7.48 8.08
N PHE A 96 5.74 -6.61 7.50
CA PHE A 96 5.53 -5.17 7.61
C PHE A 96 4.28 -4.68 6.88
N LEU A 97 3.92 -5.28 5.73
CA LEU A 97 2.67 -4.97 5.04
C LEU A 97 1.44 -5.43 5.83
N VAL A 98 1.51 -6.56 6.55
CA VAL A 98 0.46 -6.96 7.51
C VAL A 98 0.28 -5.89 8.59
N LEU A 99 1.38 -5.43 9.19
CA LEU A 99 1.35 -4.38 10.22
C LEU A 99 0.80 -3.06 9.68
N LEU A 100 1.25 -2.64 8.50
CA LEU A 100 0.79 -1.42 7.82
C LEU A 100 -0.71 -1.51 7.52
N GLY A 101 -1.15 -2.60 6.90
CA GLY A 101 -2.54 -2.82 6.52
C GLY A 101 -3.48 -2.89 7.73
N ALA A 102 -3.12 -3.66 8.76
CA ALA A 102 -3.92 -3.80 9.98
C ALA A 102 -4.02 -2.48 10.76
N SER A 103 -2.91 -1.76 10.89
CA SER A 103 -2.89 -0.44 11.55
C SER A 103 -3.70 0.58 10.75
N SER A 104 -3.54 0.59 9.42
CA SER A 104 -4.30 1.44 8.51
C SER A 104 -5.81 1.17 8.60
N PHE A 105 -6.23 -0.10 8.66
CA PHE A 105 -7.63 -0.45 8.83
C PHE A 105 -8.25 0.19 10.08
N GLY A 106 -7.59 0.03 11.24
CA GLY A 106 -8.06 0.61 12.50
C GLY A 106 -8.07 2.14 12.48
N ILE A 107 -6.98 2.77 12.04
CA ILE A 107 -6.85 4.23 11.95
C ILE A 107 -7.90 4.79 10.99
N SER A 108 -8.13 4.15 9.85
CA SER A 108 -9.05 4.62 8.83
C SER A 108 -10.51 4.56 9.30
N LEU A 109 -10.91 3.47 9.97
CA LEU A 109 -12.23 3.37 10.57
C LEU A 109 -12.46 4.45 11.64
N PHE A 110 -11.48 4.66 12.51
CA PHE A 110 -11.55 5.69 13.54
C PHE A 110 -11.65 7.10 12.92
N ALA A 111 -10.77 7.42 11.98
CA ALA A 111 -10.73 8.71 11.31
C ALA A 111 -12.04 9.02 10.56
N GLY A 112 -12.69 8.02 9.97
CA GLY A 112 -13.99 8.18 9.31
C GLY A 112 -15.08 8.77 10.23
N GLY A 113 -15.05 8.43 11.52
CA GLY A 113 -15.95 9.00 12.54
C GLY A 113 -15.42 10.27 13.22
N TYR A 114 -14.15 10.61 13.04
CA TYR A 114 -13.48 11.70 13.74
C TYR A 114 -13.78 13.08 13.14
N PHE A 115 -13.90 13.19 11.81
CA PHE A 115 -14.05 14.48 11.15
C PHE A 115 -15.36 15.22 11.49
N ARG A 116 -15.25 16.54 11.64
CA ARG A 116 -16.36 17.45 11.98
C ARG A 116 -16.46 18.59 10.97
N VAL A 117 -17.69 19.04 10.72
CA VAL A 117 -17.95 20.13 9.76
C VAL A 117 -17.47 21.45 10.35
N GLY A 118 -16.65 22.19 9.60
CA GLY A 118 -16.20 23.54 9.98
C GLY A 118 -15.00 23.59 10.93
N GLU A 119 -14.42 22.45 11.32
CA GLU A 119 -13.26 22.38 12.21
C GLU A 119 -11.97 22.02 11.45
N GLY A 120 -10.88 22.71 11.77
CA GLY A 120 -9.51 22.34 11.38
C GLY A 120 -9.20 22.34 9.88
N THR A 121 -8.17 21.56 9.51
CA THR A 121 -7.75 21.36 8.12
C THR A 121 -8.84 20.66 7.32
N ALA A 122 -8.99 21.01 6.04
CA ALA A 122 -9.96 20.39 5.14
C ALA A 122 -9.82 18.84 5.16
N PRO A 123 -10.89 18.08 5.51
CA PRO A 123 -10.82 16.63 5.63
C PRO A 123 -10.24 15.92 4.40
N GLY A 124 -10.58 16.41 3.20
CA GLY A 124 -10.06 15.86 1.95
C GLY A 124 -8.56 16.05 1.76
N LEU A 125 -7.98 17.12 2.32
CA LEU A 125 -6.52 17.31 2.31
C LEU A 125 -5.83 16.34 3.27
N LEU A 126 -6.41 16.10 4.45
CA LEU A 126 -5.93 15.07 5.38
C LEU A 126 -6.08 13.67 4.77
N CYS A 127 -7.16 13.42 4.03
CA CYS A 127 -7.36 12.19 3.27
C CYS A 127 -6.25 11.97 2.24
N LEU A 128 -5.89 13.00 1.48
CA LEU A 128 -4.77 12.94 0.55
C LEU A 128 -3.47 12.58 1.27
N GLN A 129 -3.08 13.37 2.27
CA GLN A 129 -1.81 13.18 2.97
C GLN A 129 -1.70 11.80 3.62
N TYR A 130 -2.77 11.37 4.29
CA TYR A 130 -2.82 10.07 4.96
C TYR A 130 -2.70 8.90 3.96
N HIS A 131 -3.48 8.90 2.89
CA HIS A 131 -3.46 7.76 1.96
C HIS A 131 -2.23 7.77 1.04
N LEU A 132 -1.69 8.94 0.69
CA LEU A 132 -0.39 9.02 0.01
C LEU A 132 0.74 8.50 0.90
N PHE A 133 0.74 8.86 2.19
CA PHE A 133 1.71 8.32 3.15
C PHE A 133 1.63 6.79 3.22
N LEU A 134 0.43 6.20 3.27
CA LEU A 134 0.27 4.74 3.28
C LEU A 134 0.76 4.09 1.99
N ALA A 135 0.46 4.68 0.83
CA ALA A 135 0.91 4.18 -0.45
C ALA A 135 2.44 4.23 -0.57
N ALA A 136 3.06 5.36 -0.20
CA ALA A 136 4.51 5.54 -0.18
C ALA A 136 5.19 4.58 0.79
N MET A 137 4.69 4.48 2.03
CA MET A 137 5.21 3.54 3.02
C MET A 137 5.09 2.09 2.54
N GLY A 138 3.99 1.73 1.88
CA GLY A 138 3.85 0.42 1.25
C GLY A 138 4.91 0.16 0.18
N LEU A 139 5.20 1.15 -0.67
CA LEU A 139 6.26 1.07 -1.69
C LEU A 139 7.66 0.92 -1.06
N VAL A 140 7.95 1.66 0.01
CA VAL A 140 9.21 1.55 0.78
C VAL A 140 9.43 0.10 1.24
N LEU A 141 8.37 -0.54 1.75
CA LEU A 141 8.44 -1.90 2.29
C LEU A 141 8.66 -2.99 1.22
N ILE A 142 8.28 -2.73 -0.02
CA ILE A 142 8.45 -3.67 -1.15
C ILE A 142 9.54 -3.25 -2.14
N ALA A 143 10.34 -2.22 -1.84
CA ALA A 143 11.45 -1.81 -2.68
C ALA A 143 12.55 -2.90 -2.67
N ASP A 144 12.97 -3.36 -3.85
CA ASP A 144 14.03 -4.38 -3.99
C ASP A 144 15.43 -3.77 -4.18
N ASP A 145 15.50 -2.48 -4.51
CA ASP A 145 16.73 -1.75 -4.78
C ASP A 145 16.75 -0.34 -4.14
N ALA A 146 17.95 0.25 -4.04
CA ALA A 146 18.16 1.55 -3.42
C ALA A 146 17.47 2.71 -4.15
N TYR A 147 17.32 2.64 -5.47
CA TYR A 147 16.66 3.67 -6.26
C TYR A 147 15.14 3.67 -5.98
N SER A 148 14.51 2.50 -6.06
CA SER A 148 13.10 2.31 -5.74
C SER A 148 12.79 2.70 -4.29
N PHE A 149 13.69 2.37 -3.37
CA PHE A 149 13.58 2.76 -1.96
C PHE A 149 13.63 4.28 -1.78
N LEU A 150 14.62 4.96 -2.37
CA LEU A 150 14.74 6.42 -2.25
C LEU A 150 13.55 7.15 -2.87
N VAL A 151 13.08 6.71 -4.04
CA VAL A 151 11.89 7.30 -4.67
C VAL A 151 10.64 7.10 -3.82
N ALA A 152 10.48 5.95 -3.17
CA ALA A 152 9.34 5.69 -2.29
C ALA A 152 9.44 6.40 -0.93
N TRP A 153 10.67 6.68 -0.49
CA TRP A 153 10.97 7.33 0.78
C TRP A 153 10.67 8.84 0.78
N GLU A 154 10.91 9.50 -0.34
CA GLU A 154 10.64 10.93 -0.56
C GLU A 154 9.16 11.23 -0.83
#